data_AF-A0AAE0L9K7-F1
#
_entry.id   AF-A0AAE0L9K7-F1
#
_cell.length_a   1.000
_cell.length_b   1.000
_cell.length_c   1.000
_cell.angle_alpha   90.00
_cell.angle_beta   90.00
_cell.angle_gamma   90.00
#
_symmetry.space_group_name_H-M   'P 1'
#
loop_
_entity.id
_entity.type
_entity.pdbx_description
1 polymer ?
#
loop_
_entity_poly.entity_id
_entity_poly.type
_entity_poly.pdbx_seq_one_letter_code
_entity_poly.pdbx_strand_id
1 'polypeptide(L)'
;MAFADSRGAHFGANNQSSMEFSEKQGGMSISYEKTNVHDINLSDGQYREKVVEVVEEYEVPTVKVVIMATSFGQTFAKQIVEMGQNTHLVTSARGTLQHVTKPLLEVADVPVINYWMLALKQCPRLNPIKHKVYIVTNADNYDEFVSWAENPKKSAGGFPVANIISNGCSGRERLGVLGDLDLFLKKDGPNQNILMVDCDYVLHPNFNLQRIVEHATIRGKCTVTMVNIQDENDRPYHSMIELDEETQDTSNPKVAAIHYKPSSAKTDSMLAVAPVYYFRTDVLPKLMKWYSDNKGSDKPQNLLGKFISHLPTLTPVYGLIVGHVFDIKTLPGFLYVDNLFDFYQKEKRRIANTHKVSDTDSALDLKTMYSGADVSKRLMHIADEATADNDVRRQFVDIGALDLDEMLVEFNDRYESFLAARLQGERDAVLPERFADASLTKHNSRPQHAVYTTENNEYGRKGPSQQEMPMQWHGIQGLFSQQFPMREGRIQMFSNTGFVSNTTTSKVHRKFDEY
;
A
#
# COMPACT_ATOMS: atom_id res chain seq x y z
N MET A 1 59.76 21.71 -54.96
CA MET A 1 60.23 22.99 -54.39
C MET A 1 60.15 22.84 -52.88
N ALA A 2 61.19 22.28 -52.26
CA ALA A 2 62.43 22.96 -51.82
C ALA A 2 62.14 23.77 -50.55
N PHE A 3 62.79 23.59 -49.39
CA PHE A 3 64.10 23.04 -48.99
C PHE A 3 63.90 22.27 -47.65
N ALA A 4 64.42 21.07 -47.40
CA ALA A 4 65.81 20.58 -47.39
C ALA A 4 66.58 20.86 -46.07
N ASP A 5 66.81 19.76 -45.36
CA ASP A 5 68.12 19.26 -44.93
C ASP A 5 68.87 19.80 -43.68
N SER A 6 68.83 18.98 -42.62
CA SER A 6 69.86 17.96 -42.32
C SER A 6 70.87 18.17 -41.17
N ARG A 7 71.09 17.01 -40.49
CA ARG A 7 72.31 16.45 -39.85
C ARG A 7 72.69 16.88 -38.42
N GLY A 8 72.93 15.86 -37.58
CA GLY A 8 73.91 15.97 -36.48
C GLY A 8 73.80 15.00 -35.28
N ALA A 9 73.94 13.69 -35.54
CA ALA A 9 74.34 12.54 -34.69
C ALA A 9 74.74 12.63 -33.19
N HIS A 10 74.40 11.53 -32.48
CA HIS A 10 75.04 10.86 -31.32
C HIS A 10 74.96 11.56 -29.93
N PHE A 11 74.54 10.94 -28.82
CA PHE A 11 74.95 9.68 -28.17
C PHE A 11 73.94 9.29 -27.03
N GLY A 12 73.88 8.02 -26.63
CA GLY A 12 73.66 7.65 -25.21
C GLY A 12 72.32 7.02 -24.77
N ALA A 13 72.34 5.69 -24.67
CA ALA A 13 71.44 4.77 -23.95
C ALA A 13 70.66 5.28 -22.72
N ASN A 14 69.38 4.90 -22.59
CA ASN A 14 68.97 3.78 -21.72
C ASN A 14 67.45 3.51 -21.79
N ASN A 15 67.12 2.22 -21.81
CA ASN A 15 65.78 1.66 -21.68
C ASN A 15 65.12 2.07 -20.35
N GLN A 16 63.84 2.46 -20.39
CA GLN A 16 62.79 1.81 -19.60
C GLN A 16 61.40 2.28 -20.04
N SER A 17 60.57 1.29 -20.37
CA SER A 17 59.18 1.40 -20.78
C SER A 17 58.28 1.84 -19.61
N SER A 18 57.58 2.96 -19.74
CA SER A 18 56.44 3.29 -18.90
C SER A 18 55.15 2.96 -19.66
N MET A 19 54.57 1.80 -19.36
CA MET A 19 53.18 1.50 -19.69
C MET A 19 52.28 2.32 -18.77
N GLU A 20 51.49 3.22 -19.35
CA GLU A 20 50.34 3.85 -18.70
C GLU A 20 49.25 2.79 -18.50
N PHE A 21 48.93 2.46 -17.26
CA PHE A 21 47.70 1.74 -16.91
C PHE A 21 46.64 2.75 -16.47
N SER A 22 45.53 2.78 -17.20
CA SER A 22 44.34 3.55 -16.83
C SER A 22 43.60 2.85 -15.68
N GLU A 23 43.31 3.60 -14.62
CA GLU A 23 42.46 3.14 -13.52
C GLU A 23 41.00 3.01 -13.99
N LYS A 24 40.59 1.78 -14.28
CA LYS A 24 39.19 1.38 -14.27
C LYS A 24 38.74 1.18 -12.83
N GLN A 25 37.91 2.08 -12.30
CA GLN A 25 37.18 1.84 -11.06
C GLN A 25 36.06 0.81 -11.31
N GLY A 26 36.41 -0.47 -11.15
CA GLY A 26 35.46 -1.57 -11.00
C GLY A 26 35.34 -1.93 -9.51
N GLY A 27 34.16 -1.71 -8.93
CA GLY A 27 33.87 -2.11 -7.55
C GLY A 27 33.85 -3.64 -7.43
N MET A 28 34.92 -4.20 -6.88
CA MET A 28 35.02 -5.62 -6.56
C MET A 28 34.66 -5.82 -5.07
N SER A 29 33.83 -6.83 -4.83
CA SER A 29 33.44 -7.34 -3.53
C SER A 29 34.64 -7.64 -2.64
N ILE A 30 34.70 -7.04 -1.45
CA ILE A 30 35.70 -7.39 -0.44
C ILE A 30 35.27 -8.71 0.22
N SER A 31 35.94 -9.79 -0.16
CA SER A 31 36.12 -10.97 0.69
C SER A 31 37.19 -10.64 1.74
N TYR A 32 36.95 -11.00 2.99
CA TYR A 32 37.92 -10.83 4.08
C TYR A 32 39.15 -11.72 3.87
N GLU A 33 40.21 -11.18 3.28
CA GLU A 33 41.56 -11.72 3.43
C GLU A 33 42.37 -10.80 4.34
N LYS A 34 42.75 -11.30 5.51
CA LYS A 34 43.72 -10.65 6.40
C LYS A 34 45.07 -10.60 5.67
N THR A 35 45.43 -9.44 5.13
CA THR A 35 46.78 -9.19 4.61
C THR A 35 47.64 -8.64 5.74
N ASN A 36 48.50 -9.50 6.31
CA ASN A 36 49.52 -9.07 7.27
C ASN A 36 50.64 -8.36 6.50
N VAL A 37 50.78 -7.04 6.68
CA VAL A 37 51.97 -6.31 6.22
C VAL A 37 53.01 -6.36 7.34
N HIS A 38 54.16 -6.97 7.07
CA HIS A 38 55.28 -7.04 8.00
C HIS A 38 56.33 -5.99 7.63
N ASP A 39 56.51 -4.98 8.49
CA ASP A 39 57.68 -4.10 8.43
C ASP A 39 58.80 -4.72 9.29
N ILE A 40 59.91 -5.08 8.65
CA ILE A 40 61.07 -5.69 9.31
C ILE A 40 62.06 -4.58 9.63
N ASN A 41 62.26 -4.29 10.91
CA ASN A 41 63.37 -3.44 11.37
C ASN A 41 64.50 -4.33 11.91
N LEU A 42 65.63 -4.36 11.21
CA LEU A 42 66.73 -5.32 11.40
C LEU A 42 67.76 -4.94 12.50
N SER A 43 67.51 -3.91 13.32
CA SER A 43 68.54 -3.41 14.25
C SER A 43 68.59 -4.12 15.60
N ASP A 44 67.48 -4.66 16.09
CA ASP A 44 67.42 -5.27 17.42
C ASP A 44 66.53 -6.50 17.35
N GLY A 45 67.11 -7.69 17.56
CA GLY A 45 66.48 -9.01 17.40
C GLY A 45 65.32 -9.34 18.36
N GLN A 46 64.41 -8.39 18.61
CA GLN A 46 63.16 -8.59 19.33
C GLN A 46 61.99 -8.53 18.35
N TYR A 47 61.38 -9.70 18.10
CA TYR A 47 60.06 -9.79 17.48
C TYR A 47 59.04 -9.09 18.38
N ARG A 48 58.46 -7.98 17.91
CA ARG A 48 57.24 -7.41 18.50
C ARG A 48 56.19 -7.31 17.41
N GLU A 49 55.22 -8.21 17.49
CA GLU A 49 54.01 -8.16 16.67
C GLU A 49 53.21 -6.92 17.06
N LYS A 50 53.19 -5.90 16.19
CA LYS A 50 52.36 -4.72 16.37
C LYS A 50 51.13 -4.89 15.48
N VAL A 51 50.07 -5.46 16.05
CA VAL A 51 48.76 -5.50 15.39
C VAL A 51 48.25 -4.07 15.32
N VAL A 52 48.34 -3.45 14.14
CA VAL A 52 47.69 -2.18 13.87
C VAL A 52 46.33 -2.50 13.28
N GLU A 53 45.32 -2.55 14.14
CA GLU A 53 43.92 -2.60 13.74
C GLU A 53 43.53 -1.21 13.22
N VAL A 54 43.56 -1.02 11.90
CA VAL A 54 42.86 0.11 11.26
C VAL A 54 41.40 -0.31 11.14
N VAL A 55 40.64 -0.09 12.21
CA VAL A 55 39.18 -0.19 12.17
C VAL A 55 38.66 1.15 11.66
N GLU A 56 38.50 1.29 10.34
CA GLU A 56 37.56 2.28 9.82
C GLU A 56 36.16 1.80 10.22
N GLU A 57 35.63 2.32 11.34
CA GLU A 57 34.22 2.15 11.71
C GLU A 57 33.36 2.85 10.64
N TYR A 58 33.03 2.14 9.56
CA TYR A 58 31.94 2.55 8.69
C TYR A 58 30.63 2.35 9.46
N GLU A 59 30.12 3.41 10.09
CA GLU A 59 28.75 3.44 10.58
C GLU A 59 27.81 3.13 9.40
N VAL A 60 27.20 1.95 9.43
CA VAL A 60 26.20 1.57 8.43
C VAL A 60 25.01 2.52 8.58
N PRO A 61 24.66 3.32 7.54
CA PRO A 61 23.61 4.31 7.66
C PRO A 61 22.29 3.62 8.05
N THR A 62 21.64 4.14 9.08
CA THR A 62 20.39 3.57 9.57
C THR A 62 19.30 3.69 8.50
N VAL A 63 18.42 2.69 8.45
CA VAL A 63 17.27 2.69 7.53
C VAL A 63 16.04 3.21 8.27
N LYS A 64 15.42 4.27 7.77
CA LYS A 64 14.09 4.73 8.17
C LYS A 64 13.07 4.42 7.11
N VAL A 65 11.82 4.33 7.53
CA VAL A 65 10.68 4.05 6.69
C VAL A 65 9.74 5.25 6.74
N VAL A 66 9.37 5.74 5.57
CA VAL A 66 8.41 6.85 5.42
C VAL A 66 7.23 6.33 4.63
N ILE A 67 6.10 6.17 5.32
CA ILE A 67 4.82 5.79 4.72
C ILE A 67 4.11 7.07 4.29
N MET A 68 3.89 7.17 2.98
CA MET A 68 3.20 8.29 2.36
C MET A 68 1.70 8.04 2.43
N ALA A 69 1.03 8.77 3.32
CA ALA A 69 -0.40 8.69 3.57
C ALA A 69 -1.08 10.07 3.37
N THR A 70 -0.59 10.83 2.39
CA THR A 70 -1.00 12.22 2.13
C THR A 70 -2.11 12.36 1.10
N SER A 71 -2.67 11.26 0.60
CA SER A 71 -3.78 11.27 -0.36
C SER A 71 -5.08 11.80 0.28
N PHE A 72 -5.76 12.71 -0.41
CA PHE A 72 -6.96 13.37 0.13
C PHE A 72 -8.26 12.60 -0.11
N GLY A 73 -8.29 11.57 -0.97
CA GLY A 73 -9.51 10.79 -1.25
C GLY A 73 -10.74 11.57 -1.77
N GLN A 74 -10.63 12.86 -2.11
CA GLN A 74 -11.79 13.69 -2.49
C GLN A 74 -12.52 13.19 -3.75
N THR A 75 -11.78 12.74 -4.77
CA THR A 75 -12.40 12.16 -5.98
C THR A 75 -13.15 10.87 -5.65
N PHE A 76 -12.57 10.05 -4.77
CA PHE A 76 -13.19 8.81 -4.29
C PHE A 76 -14.48 9.15 -3.50
N ALA A 77 -14.42 10.08 -2.56
CA ALA A 77 -15.59 10.54 -1.81
C ALA A 77 -16.70 11.06 -2.71
N LYS A 78 -16.33 11.88 -3.72
CA LYS A 78 -17.29 12.40 -4.70
C LYS A 78 -17.99 11.28 -5.47
N GLN A 79 -17.26 10.26 -5.92
CA GLN A 79 -17.85 9.10 -6.60
C GLN A 79 -18.84 8.35 -5.70
N ILE A 80 -18.47 8.10 -4.44
CA ILE A 80 -19.36 7.45 -3.45
C ILE A 80 -20.66 8.25 -3.28
N VAL A 81 -20.54 9.56 -3.16
CA VAL A 81 -21.68 10.46 -2.94
C VAL A 81 -22.58 10.53 -4.16
N GLU A 82 -22.00 10.57 -5.36
CA GLU A 82 -22.75 10.53 -6.63
C GLU A 82 -23.47 9.19 -6.82
N MET A 83 -22.87 8.07 -6.42
CA MET A 83 -23.47 6.73 -6.51
C MET A 83 -24.49 6.46 -5.41
N GLY A 84 -24.42 7.16 -4.28
CA GLY A 84 -25.29 6.93 -3.11
C GLY A 84 -25.06 5.61 -2.38
N GLN A 85 -24.02 4.85 -2.74
CA GLN A 85 -23.65 3.56 -2.15
C GLN A 85 -22.29 3.66 -1.46
N ASN A 86 -22.06 2.90 -0.39
CA ASN A 86 -20.81 2.94 0.40
C ASN A 86 -20.52 4.28 1.10
N THR A 87 -21.56 5.05 1.43
CA THR A 87 -21.45 6.36 2.10
C THR A 87 -20.76 6.31 3.46
N HIS A 88 -20.72 5.14 4.10
CA HIS A 88 -19.99 4.89 5.35
C HIS A 88 -18.47 5.01 5.22
N LEU A 89 -17.92 4.93 3.99
CA LEU A 89 -16.48 5.11 3.72
C LEU A 89 -16.07 6.59 3.66
N VAL A 90 -17.03 7.51 3.56
CA VAL A 90 -16.78 8.93 3.43
C VAL A 90 -16.67 9.56 4.81
N THR A 91 -15.52 10.16 5.09
CA THR A 91 -15.30 11.01 6.25
C THR A 91 -15.60 12.47 5.90
N SER A 92 -16.11 13.22 6.87
CA SER A 92 -16.27 14.67 6.78
C SER A 92 -15.51 15.29 7.95
N ALA A 93 -14.54 16.14 7.64
CA ALA A 93 -13.83 16.93 8.65
C ALA A 93 -14.69 18.11 9.13
N ARG A 94 -14.30 18.74 10.25
CA ARG A 94 -15.03 19.87 10.84
C ARG A 94 -15.09 21.05 9.85
N GLY A 95 -16.29 21.31 9.35
CA GLY A 95 -16.64 22.48 8.53
C GLY A 95 -16.52 22.31 7.01
N THR A 96 -16.32 21.09 6.50
CA THR A 96 -15.63 20.92 5.20
C THR A 96 -16.13 19.79 4.28
N LEU A 97 -15.58 19.83 3.04
CA LEU A 97 -15.66 18.84 1.96
C LEU A 97 -15.48 17.40 2.44
N GLN A 98 -16.16 16.47 1.75
CA GLN A 98 -16.08 15.03 1.95
C GLN A 98 -14.77 14.44 1.41
N HIS A 99 -14.18 13.50 2.15
CA HIS A 99 -12.96 12.78 1.79
C HIS A 99 -13.01 11.30 2.19
N VAL A 100 -12.01 10.53 1.73
CA VAL A 100 -11.81 9.13 2.11
C VAL A 100 -10.35 8.95 2.51
N THR A 101 -10.10 8.49 3.73
CA THR A 101 -8.75 8.23 4.21
C THR A 101 -8.29 6.85 3.74
N LYS A 102 -7.84 6.78 2.48
CA LYS A 102 -7.55 5.50 1.80
C LYS A 102 -6.65 4.54 2.57
N PRO A 103 -5.54 4.97 3.21
CA PRO A 103 -4.69 4.04 3.95
C PRO A 103 -5.35 3.44 5.20
N LEU A 104 -6.47 4.00 5.65
CA LEU A 104 -7.29 3.49 6.77
C LEU A 104 -8.55 2.76 6.29
N LEU A 105 -8.75 2.61 4.98
CA LEU A 105 -9.80 1.73 4.45
C LEU A 105 -9.55 0.30 4.90
N GLU A 106 -10.61 -0.39 5.30
CA GLU A 106 -10.57 -1.77 5.74
C GLU A 106 -10.73 -2.68 4.51
N VAL A 107 -9.66 -3.39 4.17
CA VAL A 107 -9.65 -4.48 3.18
C VAL A 107 -9.76 -5.78 3.96
N ALA A 108 -10.81 -6.56 3.73
CA ALA A 108 -11.13 -7.78 4.46
C ALA A 108 -11.03 -7.58 5.99
N ASP A 109 -11.71 -6.54 6.49
CA ASP A 109 -11.77 -6.09 7.89
C ASP A 109 -10.42 -5.60 8.49
N VAL A 110 -9.40 -5.37 7.66
CA VAL A 110 -8.08 -4.92 8.11
C VAL A 110 -7.70 -3.61 7.43
N PRO A 111 -7.36 -2.54 8.18
CA PRO A 111 -6.87 -1.29 7.60
C PRO A 111 -5.67 -1.53 6.68
N VAL A 112 -5.67 -0.91 5.50
CA VAL A 112 -4.59 -1.04 4.50
C VAL A 112 -3.19 -0.82 5.10
N ILE A 113 -3.04 0.20 5.95
CA ILE A 113 -1.78 0.49 6.63
C ILE A 113 -1.29 -0.66 7.51
N ASN A 114 -2.17 -1.51 8.04
CA ASN A 114 -1.78 -2.64 8.88
C ASN A 114 -1.11 -3.75 8.06
N TYR A 115 -1.44 -3.93 6.78
CA TYR A 115 -0.71 -4.85 5.90
C TYR A 115 0.75 -4.41 5.75
N TRP A 116 0.98 -3.10 5.60
CA TRP A 116 2.32 -2.52 5.59
C TRP A 116 3.01 -2.67 6.94
N MET A 117 2.33 -2.40 8.05
CA MET A 117 2.88 -2.62 9.40
C MET A 117 3.32 -4.08 9.58
N LEU A 118 2.52 -5.05 9.13
CA LEU A 118 2.86 -6.47 9.23
C LEU A 118 4.12 -6.79 8.42
N ALA A 119 4.20 -6.36 7.16
CA ALA A 119 5.37 -6.56 6.31
C ALA A 119 6.64 -5.90 6.91
N LEU A 120 6.49 -4.73 7.53
CA LEU A 120 7.57 -4.03 8.22
C LEU A 120 8.03 -4.76 9.50
N LYS A 121 7.10 -5.29 10.30
CA LYS A 121 7.41 -6.06 11.52
C LYS A 121 8.17 -7.34 11.20
N GLN A 122 7.86 -7.96 10.07
CA GLN A 122 8.53 -9.16 9.59
C GLN A 122 9.97 -8.91 9.11
N CYS A 123 10.39 -7.66 8.92
CA CYS A 123 11.76 -7.32 8.55
C CYS A 123 12.61 -7.00 9.80
N PRO A 124 13.56 -7.87 10.22
CA PRO A 124 14.32 -7.66 11.46
C PRO A 124 15.11 -6.35 11.49
N ARG A 125 15.63 -5.90 10.34
CA ARG A 125 16.39 -4.64 10.21
C ARG A 125 15.57 -3.39 10.52
N LEU A 126 14.24 -3.48 10.42
CA LEU A 126 13.32 -2.36 10.67
C LEU A 126 12.73 -2.39 12.09
N ASN A 127 13.06 -3.41 12.88
CA ASN A 127 12.68 -3.47 14.28
C ASN A 127 13.66 -2.70 15.18
N PRO A 128 13.17 -2.14 16.30
CA PRO A 128 11.74 -1.96 16.62
C PRO A 128 11.11 -0.81 15.79
N ILE A 129 9.90 -1.04 15.27
CA ILE A 129 9.17 -0.11 14.37
C ILE A 129 9.08 1.32 14.93
N LYS A 130 8.85 1.45 16.24
CA LYS A 130 8.67 2.74 16.93
C LYS A 130 9.82 3.74 16.74
N HIS A 131 11.02 3.28 16.37
CA HIS A 131 12.18 4.15 16.16
C HIS A 131 12.53 4.41 14.69
N LYS A 132 11.90 3.66 13.78
CA LYS A 132 12.30 3.62 12.36
C LYS A 132 11.19 3.98 11.40
N VAL A 133 9.92 3.85 11.80
CA VAL A 133 8.77 4.03 10.90
C VAL A 133 8.01 5.31 11.24
N TYR A 134 7.75 6.09 10.20
CA TYR A 134 7.01 7.35 10.25
C TYR A 134 5.90 7.35 9.20
N ILE A 135 4.80 8.03 9.51
CA ILE A 135 3.65 8.19 8.63
C ILE A 135 3.51 9.69 8.35
N VAL A 136 3.51 10.07 7.07
CA VAL A 136 3.25 11.46 6.67
C VAL A 136 1.82 11.58 6.18
N THR A 137 1.06 12.52 6.73
CA THR A 137 -0.37 12.72 6.44
C THR A 137 -0.64 14.15 5.97
N ASN A 138 -1.80 14.37 5.34
CA ASN A 138 -2.35 15.72 5.19
C ASN A 138 -3.06 16.17 6.48
N ALA A 139 -3.47 17.44 6.55
CA ALA A 139 -4.18 17.98 7.70
C ALA A 139 -5.59 17.39 7.85
N ASP A 140 -6.28 17.12 6.73
CA ASP A 140 -7.66 16.62 6.73
C ASP A 140 -7.76 15.20 7.33
N ASN A 141 -6.76 14.36 7.10
CA ASN A 141 -6.72 12.97 7.57
C ASN A 141 -5.96 12.79 8.90
N TYR A 142 -5.27 13.82 9.40
CA TYR A 142 -4.33 13.69 10.53
C TYR A 142 -4.99 13.10 11.77
N ASP A 143 -6.14 13.63 12.18
CA ASP A 143 -6.86 13.20 13.38
C ASP A 143 -7.31 11.72 13.28
N GLU A 144 -7.60 11.23 12.08
CA GLU A 144 -7.97 9.82 11.85
C GLU A 144 -6.77 8.89 12.08
N PHE A 145 -5.57 9.30 11.65
CA PHE A 145 -4.34 8.54 11.93
C PHE A 145 -3.95 8.58 13.40
N VAL A 146 -4.14 9.71 14.09
CA VAL A 146 -3.95 9.80 15.55
C VAL A 146 -4.88 8.82 16.26
N SER A 147 -6.18 8.85 15.91
CA SER A 147 -7.18 7.93 16.46
C SER A 147 -6.87 6.46 16.18
N TRP A 148 -6.41 6.14 14.97
CA TRP A 148 -5.94 4.79 14.61
C TRP A 148 -4.75 4.38 15.48
N ALA A 149 -3.74 5.24 15.61
CA ALA A 149 -2.50 4.96 16.34
C ALA A 149 -2.70 4.77 17.84
N GLU A 150 -3.58 5.56 18.45
CA GLU A 150 -3.91 5.47 19.88
C GLU A 150 -4.74 4.23 20.22
N ASN A 151 -5.49 3.68 19.26
CA ASN A 151 -6.31 2.51 19.47
C ASN A 151 -5.53 1.21 19.17
N PRO A 152 -5.07 0.44 20.18
CA PRO A 152 -4.20 -0.71 19.94
C PRO A 152 -4.89 -1.84 19.17
N LYS A 153 -6.23 -1.89 19.20
CA LYS A 153 -7.00 -2.86 18.40
C LYS A 153 -6.96 -2.51 16.92
N LYS A 154 -6.96 -1.21 16.57
CA LYS A 154 -6.92 -0.75 15.18
C LYS A 154 -5.50 -0.69 14.61
N SER A 155 -4.51 -0.26 15.39
CA SER A 155 -3.10 -0.10 14.95
C SER A 155 -2.22 -1.32 15.17
N ALA A 156 -2.81 -2.47 15.44
CA ALA A 156 -2.09 -3.70 15.65
C ALA A 156 -1.02 -3.66 16.77
N GLY A 157 -1.43 -3.21 17.95
CA GLY A 157 -0.58 -3.09 19.14
C GLY A 157 -0.15 -1.67 19.50
N GLY A 158 -0.73 -0.65 18.84
CA GLY A 158 -0.40 0.76 19.08
C GLY A 158 0.66 1.28 18.10
N PHE A 159 0.61 2.58 17.79
CA PHE A 159 1.64 3.27 17.02
C PHE A 159 2.04 4.60 17.68
N PRO A 160 3.32 5.01 17.68
CA PRO A 160 3.71 6.27 18.31
C PRO A 160 3.12 7.47 17.56
N VAL A 161 2.23 8.22 18.22
CA VAL A 161 1.63 9.44 17.65
C VAL A 161 2.69 10.46 17.22
N ALA A 162 3.83 10.53 17.93
CA ALA A 162 4.96 11.40 17.58
C ALA A 162 5.59 11.10 16.21
N ASN A 163 5.39 9.89 15.67
CA ASN A 163 5.86 9.46 14.37
C ASN A 163 4.84 9.73 13.25
N ILE A 164 3.68 10.31 13.57
CA ILE A 164 2.70 10.80 12.59
C ILE A 164 3.00 12.27 12.34
N ILE A 165 3.30 12.62 11.10
CA ILE A 165 3.74 13.95 10.68
C ILE A 165 2.67 14.52 9.74
N SER A 166 1.98 15.57 10.18
CA SER A 166 1.11 16.33 9.29
C SER A 166 1.94 17.27 8.43
N ASN A 167 1.68 17.30 7.13
CA ASN A 167 2.26 18.29 6.21
C ASN A 167 1.52 19.64 6.22
N GLY A 168 0.43 19.76 6.99
CA GLY A 168 -0.36 20.98 7.14
C GLY A 168 -1.25 21.34 5.95
N CYS A 169 -1.18 20.64 4.81
CA CYS A 169 -2.04 20.92 3.67
C CYS A 169 -3.47 20.45 3.92
N SER A 170 -4.45 21.29 3.58
CA SER A 170 -5.89 21.02 3.69
C SER A 170 -6.62 21.35 2.39
N GLY A 171 -7.79 20.73 2.16
CA GLY A 171 -8.69 21.11 1.07
C GLY A 171 -8.07 20.86 -0.31
N ARG A 172 -7.67 21.93 -1.02
CA ARG A 172 -7.09 21.84 -2.38
C ARG A 172 -5.57 21.97 -2.41
N GLU A 173 -4.94 22.30 -1.29
CA GLU A 173 -3.50 22.47 -1.21
C GLU A 173 -2.77 21.13 -1.30
N ARG A 174 -1.63 21.10 -2.00
CA ARG A 174 -0.90 19.86 -2.26
C ARG A 174 0.60 20.11 -2.20
N LEU A 175 1.27 19.51 -1.22
CA LEU A 175 2.73 19.54 -1.11
C LEU A 175 3.41 18.54 -2.07
N GLY A 176 2.75 17.39 -2.30
CA GLY A 176 3.26 16.30 -3.13
C GLY A 176 4.31 15.46 -2.42
N VAL A 177 4.52 14.22 -2.88
CA VAL A 177 5.36 13.22 -2.18
C VAL A 177 6.80 13.68 -1.96
N LEU A 178 7.40 14.39 -2.92
CA LEU A 178 8.75 14.92 -2.74
C LEU A 178 8.80 16.05 -1.71
N GLY A 179 7.76 16.87 -1.60
CA GLY A 179 7.69 17.88 -0.56
C GLY A 179 7.38 17.28 0.82
N ASP A 180 6.59 16.20 0.86
CA ASP A 180 6.37 15.40 2.07
C ASP A 180 7.68 14.75 2.56
N LEU A 181 8.50 14.25 1.63
CA LEU A 181 9.83 13.74 1.94
C LEU A 181 10.80 14.83 2.40
N ASP A 182 10.80 16.01 1.76
CA ASP A 182 11.59 17.18 2.18
C ASP A 182 11.23 17.61 3.61
N LEU A 183 9.93 17.65 3.95
CA LEU A 183 9.45 17.90 5.30
C LEU A 183 9.99 16.87 6.29
N PHE A 184 9.93 15.58 5.95
CA PHE A 184 10.46 14.50 6.79
C PHE A 184 11.98 14.66 7.02
N LEU A 185 12.76 14.84 5.96
CA LEU A 185 14.22 14.96 6.06
C LEU A 185 14.66 16.20 6.85
N LYS A 186 13.91 17.30 6.79
CA LYS A 186 14.16 18.49 7.64
C LYS A 186 13.92 18.21 9.12
N LYS A 187 12.98 17.31 9.45
CA LYS A 187 12.66 16.94 10.84
C LYS A 187 13.66 15.92 11.41
N ASP A 188 13.97 14.86 10.66
CA ASP A 188 14.72 13.69 11.16
C ASP A 188 16.20 13.69 10.73
N GLY A 189 16.57 14.52 9.75
CA GLY A 189 17.93 14.64 9.20
C GLY A 189 18.16 13.83 7.91
N PRO A 190 19.18 14.20 7.10
CA PRO A 190 19.44 13.57 5.80
C PRO A 190 20.38 12.34 5.84
N ASN A 191 21.03 12.08 6.97
CA ASN A 191 22.10 11.07 7.10
C ASN A 191 21.58 9.64 7.31
N GLN A 192 20.64 9.21 6.48
CA GLN A 192 19.96 7.93 6.61
C GLN A 192 19.45 7.41 5.27
N ASN A 193 19.31 6.10 5.17
CA ASN A 193 18.65 5.47 4.03
C ASN A 193 17.13 5.52 4.26
N ILE A 194 16.37 5.78 3.21
CA ILE A 194 14.91 5.90 3.26
C ILE A 194 14.27 4.79 2.47
N LEU A 195 13.47 3.98 3.14
CA LEU A 195 12.47 3.13 2.52
C LEU A 195 11.15 3.91 2.44
N MET A 196 10.80 4.37 1.25
CA MET A 196 9.54 5.07 1.00
C MET A 196 8.47 4.09 0.53
N VAL A 197 7.27 4.20 1.10
CA VAL A 197 6.12 3.35 0.78
C VAL A 197 4.93 4.23 0.40
N ASP A 198 4.33 4.00 -0.77
CA ASP A 198 3.03 4.59 -1.13
C ASP A 198 1.89 3.73 -0.56
N CYS A 199 1.15 4.29 0.41
CA CYS A 199 0.10 3.57 1.14
C CYS A 199 -1.28 3.64 0.45
N ASP A 200 -1.36 4.17 -0.77
CA ASP A 200 -2.53 4.04 -1.65
C ASP A 200 -2.54 2.68 -2.41
N TYR A 201 -1.62 1.78 -2.08
CA TYR A 201 -1.52 0.44 -2.64
C TYR A 201 -1.50 -0.63 -1.54
N VAL A 202 -1.93 -1.84 -1.90
CA VAL A 202 -1.83 -3.05 -1.08
C VAL A 202 -0.99 -4.06 -1.84
N LEU A 203 -0.05 -4.72 -1.15
CA LEU A 203 0.75 -5.79 -1.74
C LEU A 203 0.12 -7.15 -1.47
N HIS A 204 0.54 -8.14 -2.25
CA HIS A 204 0.22 -9.55 -1.99
C HIS A 204 0.39 -9.92 -0.50
N PRO A 205 -0.55 -10.68 0.13
CA PRO A 205 -0.46 -11.07 1.53
C PRO A 205 0.84 -11.75 1.98
N ASN A 206 1.54 -12.45 1.08
CA ASN A 206 2.85 -13.08 1.39
C ASN A 206 4.05 -12.26 0.87
N PHE A 207 3.87 -10.96 0.64
CA PHE A 207 4.95 -10.10 0.19
C PHE A 207 6.07 -10.02 1.24
N ASN A 208 7.29 -10.38 0.81
CA ASN A 208 8.47 -10.33 1.66
C ASN A 208 9.26 -9.03 1.46
N LEU A 209 9.00 -8.04 2.30
CA LEU A 209 9.71 -6.75 2.28
C LEU A 209 11.20 -6.88 2.68
N GLN A 210 11.55 -7.88 3.49
CA GLN A 210 12.93 -8.08 3.96
C GLN A 210 13.89 -8.27 2.79
N ARG A 211 13.48 -8.98 1.74
CA ARG A 211 14.28 -9.18 0.52
C ARG A 211 14.73 -7.85 -0.10
N ILE A 212 13.85 -6.85 -0.14
CA ILE A 212 14.16 -5.52 -0.71
C ILE A 212 15.13 -4.76 0.19
N VAL A 213 14.86 -4.73 1.49
CA VAL A 213 15.69 -4.00 2.46
C VAL A 213 17.09 -4.58 2.53
N GLU A 214 17.21 -5.92 2.58
CA GLU A 214 18.49 -6.60 2.63
C GLU A 214 19.27 -6.41 1.33
N HIS A 215 18.63 -6.57 0.19
CA HIS A 215 19.27 -6.34 -1.10
C HIS A 215 19.86 -4.93 -1.19
N ALA A 216 19.03 -3.90 -0.93
CA ALA A 216 19.45 -2.51 -1.06
C ALA A 216 20.55 -2.14 -0.06
N THR A 217 20.46 -2.67 1.17
CA THR A 217 21.45 -2.42 2.23
C THR A 217 22.78 -3.12 1.94
N ILE A 218 22.76 -4.40 1.57
CA ILE A 218 23.96 -5.23 1.33
C ILE A 218 24.70 -4.77 0.07
N ARG A 219 23.97 -4.51 -1.02
CA ARG A 219 24.57 -4.07 -2.29
C ARG A 219 24.96 -2.60 -2.28
N GLY A 220 24.41 -1.84 -1.35
CA GLY A 220 24.67 -0.43 -1.21
C GLY A 220 24.23 0.37 -2.44
N LYS A 221 23.05 0.07 -3.00
CA LYS A 221 22.50 0.75 -4.19
C LYS A 221 21.05 1.20 -3.95
N CYS A 222 20.61 2.19 -4.73
CA CYS A 222 19.19 2.56 -4.77
C CYS A 222 18.41 1.45 -5.46
N THR A 223 17.22 1.18 -4.94
CA THR A 223 16.37 0.10 -5.44
C THR A 223 14.97 0.63 -5.67
N VAL A 224 14.41 0.30 -6.83
CA VAL A 224 13.00 0.48 -7.14
C VAL A 224 12.34 -0.90 -7.18
N THR A 225 11.10 -0.97 -6.73
CA THR A 225 10.31 -2.19 -6.92
C THR A 225 9.57 -2.15 -8.23
N MET A 226 9.31 -3.32 -8.80
CA MET A 226 8.64 -3.46 -10.09
C MET A 226 7.58 -4.55 -10.09
N VAL A 227 6.57 -4.39 -10.94
CA VAL A 227 5.45 -5.31 -11.14
C VAL A 227 5.22 -5.48 -12.64
N ASN A 228 4.80 -6.67 -13.06
CA ASN A 228 4.40 -6.91 -14.43
C ASN A 228 2.93 -6.49 -14.61
N ILE A 229 2.66 -5.54 -15.50
CA ILE A 229 1.28 -5.20 -15.86
C ILE A 229 0.74 -6.23 -16.85
N GLN A 230 -0.56 -6.48 -16.81
CA GLN A 230 -1.18 -7.51 -17.67
C GLN A 230 -1.74 -6.92 -18.96
N ASP A 231 -2.24 -5.67 -18.92
CA ASP A 231 -2.82 -4.97 -20.07
C ASP A 231 -1.88 -3.85 -20.55
N GLU A 232 -1.57 -3.83 -21.84
CA GLU A 232 -0.78 -2.78 -22.48
C GLU A 232 -1.48 -1.41 -22.43
N ASN A 233 -2.81 -1.40 -22.34
CA ASN A 233 -3.60 -0.19 -22.20
C ASN A 233 -3.36 0.52 -20.85
N ASP A 234 -2.77 -0.18 -19.88
CA ASP A 234 -2.43 0.40 -18.58
C ASP A 234 -1.12 1.22 -18.61
N ARG A 235 -0.26 1.02 -19.62
CA ARG A 235 1.05 1.69 -19.75
C ARG A 235 1.00 3.22 -19.52
N PRO A 236 0.03 3.99 -20.06
CA PRO A 236 -0.03 5.44 -19.87
C PRO A 236 -0.32 5.89 -18.43
N TYR A 237 -0.80 4.99 -17.57
CA TYR A 237 -1.13 5.30 -16.17
C TYR A 237 0.02 5.00 -15.21
N HIS A 238 1.03 4.24 -15.65
CA HIS A 238 2.16 3.79 -14.85
C HIS A 238 3.49 4.42 -15.27
N SER A 239 4.50 4.31 -14.39
CA SER A 239 5.88 4.60 -14.78
C SER A 239 6.50 3.29 -15.23
N MET A 240 6.92 3.20 -16.49
CA MET A 240 7.41 1.97 -17.10
C MET A 240 8.94 1.87 -16.96
N ILE A 241 9.45 0.66 -16.73
CA ILE A 241 10.87 0.38 -16.45
C ILE A 241 11.47 -0.39 -17.62
N GLU A 242 12.64 0.04 -18.08
CA GLU A 242 13.48 -0.72 -18.98
C GLU A 242 14.69 -1.23 -18.21
N LEU A 243 14.95 -2.53 -18.32
CA LEU A 243 16.10 -3.18 -17.68
C LEU A 243 17.31 -3.14 -18.61
N ASP A 244 18.49 -3.15 -18.01
CA ASP A 244 19.77 -3.22 -18.71
C ASP A 244 19.96 -4.63 -19.29
N GLU A 245 20.14 -4.73 -20.61
CA GLU A 245 20.18 -5.99 -21.37
C GLU A 245 21.22 -6.99 -20.84
N GLU A 246 22.35 -6.52 -20.30
CA GLU A 246 23.40 -7.40 -19.77
C GLU A 246 23.01 -8.03 -18.43
N THR A 247 22.10 -7.39 -17.70
CA THR A 247 21.75 -7.79 -16.32
C THR A 247 20.30 -8.22 -16.16
N GLN A 248 19.48 -8.14 -17.21
CA GLN A 248 18.04 -8.40 -17.16
C GLN A 248 17.70 -9.83 -16.67
N ASP A 249 18.52 -10.82 -17.04
CA ASP A 249 18.33 -12.23 -16.67
C ASP A 249 18.89 -12.58 -15.29
N THR A 250 19.52 -11.61 -14.62
CA THR A 250 20.05 -11.83 -13.27
C THR A 250 18.96 -11.70 -12.23
N SER A 251 19.21 -12.23 -11.03
CA SER A 251 18.30 -12.05 -9.90
C SER A 251 18.12 -10.59 -9.45
N ASN A 252 18.95 -9.67 -9.96
CA ASN A 252 19.00 -8.26 -9.56
C ASN A 252 19.33 -7.38 -10.78
N PRO A 253 18.38 -7.20 -11.71
CA PRO A 253 18.63 -6.45 -12.91
C PRO A 253 18.83 -4.96 -12.60
N LYS A 254 19.80 -4.37 -13.30
CA LYS A 254 20.01 -2.92 -13.28
C LYS A 254 18.95 -2.26 -14.15
N VAL A 255 18.46 -1.11 -13.72
CA VAL A 255 17.50 -0.30 -14.48
C VAL A 255 18.25 0.56 -15.48
N ALA A 256 17.92 0.42 -16.76
CA ALA A 256 18.46 1.24 -17.84
C ALA A 256 17.73 2.59 -17.91
N ALA A 257 16.39 2.56 -17.89
CA ALA A 257 15.57 3.75 -17.96
C ALA A 257 14.23 3.57 -17.22
N ILE A 258 13.63 4.69 -16.81
CA ILE A 258 12.26 4.72 -16.30
C ILE A 258 11.50 5.82 -17.05
N HIS A 259 10.38 5.47 -17.68
CA HIS A 259 9.53 6.38 -18.42
C HIS A 259 8.28 6.72 -17.60
N TYR A 260 8.14 7.97 -17.15
CA TYR A 260 6.97 8.41 -16.38
C TYR A 260 5.76 8.58 -17.31
N LYS A 261 4.71 7.77 -17.11
CA LYS A 261 3.45 7.82 -17.86
C LYS A 261 3.67 8.00 -19.36
N PRO A 262 4.40 7.06 -19.99
CA PRO A 262 4.75 7.19 -21.40
C PRO A 262 3.50 7.11 -22.26
N SER A 263 3.52 7.78 -23.41
CA SER A 263 2.67 7.37 -24.52
C SER A 263 3.03 5.94 -24.92
N SER A 264 2.05 5.12 -25.31
CA SER A 264 2.25 3.71 -25.70
C SER A 264 3.40 3.48 -26.70
N ALA A 265 3.68 4.45 -27.57
CA ALA A 265 4.76 4.38 -28.55
C ALA A 265 6.19 4.54 -28.01
N LYS A 266 6.39 4.87 -26.72
CA LYS A 266 7.74 5.16 -26.17
C LYS A 266 8.47 3.95 -25.62
N THR A 267 7.75 2.90 -25.23
CA THR A 267 8.33 1.70 -24.63
C THR A 267 7.37 0.53 -24.77
N ASP A 268 7.94 -0.63 -25.07
CA ASP A 268 7.23 -1.91 -25.15
C ASP A 268 7.34 -2.74 -23.86
N SER A 269 7.98 -2.18 -22.83
CA SER A 269 8.11 -2.84 -21.53
C SER A 269 6.75 -3.02 -20.84
N MET A 270 6.57 -4.18 -20.22
CA MET A 270 5.43 -4.49 -19.35
C MET A 270 5.79 -4.38 -17.86
N LEU A 271 7.00 -3.89 -17.53
CA LEU A 271 7.41 -3.68 -16.15
C LEU A 271 7.05 -2.26 -15.71
N ALA A 272 6.20 -2.14 -14.70
CA ALA A 272 5.84 -0.88 -14.06
C ALA A 272 6.54 -0.73 -12.71
N VAL A 273 6.81 0.52 -12.32
CA VAL A 273 7.28 0.87 -10.98
C VAL A 273 6.19 0.57 -9.93
N ALA A 274 6.58 -0.15 -8.89
CA ALA A 274 5.74 -0.55 -7.76
C ALA A 274 5.92 0.40 -6.54
N PRO A 275 5.11 0.30 -5.46
CA PRO A 275 4.94 1.38 -4.49
C PRO A 275 6.03 1.47 -3.42
N VAL A 276 7.14 0.75 -3.57
CA VAL A 276 8.24 0.72 -2.61
C VAL A 276 9.54 1.20 -3.26
N TYR A 277 10.19 2.15 -2.62
CA TYR A 277 11.44 2.76 -3.09
C TYR A 277 12.46 2.75 -1.97
N TYR A 278 13.69 2.39 -2.29
CA TYR A 278 14.82 2.50 -1.37
C TYR A 278 15.78 3.58 -1.89
N PHE A 279 15.80 4.73 -1.22
CA PHE A 279 16.74 5.81 -1.47
C PHE A 279 17.89 5.74 -0.48
N ARG A 280 19.11 5.80 -1.01
CA ARG A 280 20.29 5.89 -0.16
C ARG A 280 20.57 7.31 0.29
N THR A 281 21.24 7.42 1.43
CA THR A 281 21.66 8.70 2.01
C THR A 281 22.46 9.57 1.03
N ASP A 282 23.32 8.99 0.18
CA ASP A 282 24.14 9.72 -0.79
C ASP A 282 23.34 10.32 -1.96
N VAL A 283 22.13 9.82 -2.18
CA VAL A 283 21.23 10.26 -3.26
C VAL A 283 20.22 11.29 -2.78
N LEU A 284 19.90 11.33 -1.48
CA LEU A 284 18.93 12.28 -0.92
C LEU A 284 19.30 13.75 -1.18
N PRO A 285 20.56 14.20 -1.04
CA PRO A 285 20.91 15.58 -1.38
C PRO A 285 20.70 15.90 -2.86
N LYS A 286 21.00 14.96 -3.76
CA LYS A 286 20.77 15.10 -5.21
C LYS A 286 19.27 15.19 -5.50
N LEU A 287 18.47 14.36 -4.83
CA LEU A 287 17.00 14.37 -4.90
C LEU A 287 16.44 15.73 -4.45
N MET A 288 16.89 16.24 -3.30
CA MET A 288 16.39 17.52 -2.76
C MET A 288 16.84 18.72 -3.58
N LYS A 289 18.04 18.67 -4.16
CA LYS A 289 18.49 19.66 -5.15
C LYS A 289 17.59 19.62 -6.40
N TRP A 290 17.40 18.45 -7.00
CA TRP A 290 16.53 18.29 -8.18
C TRP A 290 15.11 18.78 -7.88
N TYR A 291 14.56 18.42 -6.72
CA TYR A 291 13.23 18.87 -6.30
C TYR A 291 13.16 20.40 -6.20
N SER A 292 14.17 21.03 -5.60
CA SER A 292 14.23 22.50 -5.48
C SER A 292 14.30 23.19 -6.85
N ASP A 293 15.13 22.66 -7.75
CA ASP A 293 15.31 23.20 -9.11
C ASP A 293 14.05 23.03 -9.98
N ASN A 294 13.23 22.00 -9.71
CA ASN A 294 12.03 21.68 -10.47
C ASN A 294 10.73 22.04 -9.75
N LYS A 295 10.80 22.60 -8.53
CA LYS A 295 9.62 22.99 -7.77
C LYS A 295 8.87 24.10 -8.52
N GLY A 296 7.62 23.84 -8.88
CA GLY A 296 6.79 24.77 -9.66
C GLY A 296 6.82 24.57 -11.18
N SER A 297 7.66 23.67 -11.69
CA SER A 297 7.66 23.28 -13.12
C SER A 297 6.44 22.46 -13.55
N ASP A 298 5.78 21.80 -12.60
CA ASP A 298 4.57 20.98 -12.80
C ASP A 298 3.78 20.89 -11.49
N LYS A 299 2.62 20.26 -11.56
CA LYS A 299 1.80 19.89 -10.40
C LYS A 299 2.61 19.03 -9.42
N PRO A 300 2.54 19.30 -8.10
CA PRO A 300 3.32 18.58 -7.10
C PRO A 300 3.16 17.05 -7.13
N GLN A 301 2.00 16.53 -7.57
CA GLN A 301 1.75 15.08 -7.64
C GLN A 301 2.57 14.39 -8.75
N ASN A 302 3.00 15.13 -9.77
CA ASN A 302 3.73 14.57 -10.91
C ASN A 302 5.25 14.50 -10.66
N LEU A 303 5.76 15.30 -9.71
CA LEU A 303 7.20 15.51 -9.54
C LEU A 303 7.94 14.24 -9.12
N LEU A 304 7.35 13.38 -8.28
CA LEU A 304 7.97 12.11 -7.88
C LEU A 304 8.23 11.22 -9.10
N GLY A 305 7.23 11.02 -9.95
CA GLY A 305 7.37 10.16 -11.11
C GLY A 305 8.40 10.69 -12.11
N LYS A 306 8.41 12.01 -12.35
CA LYS A 306 9.47 12.66 -13.16
C LYS A 306 10.87 12.50 -12.55
N PHE A 307 10.98 12.58 -11.22
CA PHE A 307 12.25 12.36 -10.54
C PHE A 307 12.73 10.92 -10.69
N ILE A 308 11.85 9.95 -10.44
CA ILE A 308 12.18 8.52 -10.59
C ILE A 308 12.64 8.23 -12.03
N SER A 309 12.02 8.85 -13.04
CA SER A 309 12.50 8.81 -14.43
C SER A 309 13.92 9.33 -14.63
N HIS A 310 14.32 10.33 -13.85
CA HIS A 310 15.67 10.90 -13.92
C HIS A 310 16.69 10.15 -13.06
N LEU A 311 16.24 9.37 -12.08
CA LEU A 311 17.07 8.71 -11.07
C LEU A 311 18.19 7.82 -11.66
N PRO A 312 17.96 6.99 -12.71
CA PRO A 312 19.02 6.17 -13.32
C PRO A 312 20.19 6.98 -13.89
N THR A 313 19.97 8.26 -14.24
CA THR A 313 21.03 9.15 -14.73
C THR A 313 21.91 9.72 -13.61
N LEU A 314 21.44 9.68 -12.36
CA LEU A 314 22.11 10.25 -11.19
C LEU A 314 22.93 9.23 -10.41
N THR A 315 22.49 7.97 -10.45
CA THR A 315 23.08 6.84 -9.71
C THR A 315 22.64 5.52 -10.35
N PRO A 316 23.42 4.43 -10.23
CA PRO A 316 22.92 3.10 -10.54
C PRO A 316 21.70 2.75 -9.67
N VAL A 317 20.65 2.26 -10.34
CA VAL A 317 19.39 1.82 -9.73
C VAL A 317 19.14 0.36 -10.11
N TYR A 318 18.62 -0.42 -9.18
CA TYR A 318 18.27 -1.83 -9.40
C TYR A 318 16.78 -2.06 -9.23
N GLY A 319 16.24 -2.98 -10.04
CA GLY A 319 14.83 -3.37 -10.00
C GLY A 319 14.64 -4.67 -9.22
N LEU A 320 13.64 -4.73 -8.34
CA LEU A 320 13.21 -5.98 -7.70
C LEU A 320 11.73 -6.23 -7.93
N ILE A 321 11.39 -7.39 -8.46
CA ILE A 321 10.00 -7.78 -8.70
C ILE A 321 9.29 -8.11 -7.39
N VAL A 322 8.07 -7.61 -7.21
CA VAL A 322 7.29 -7.78 -5.97
C VAL A 322 6.10 -8.74 -6.09
N GLY A 323 5.89 -9.33 -7.26
CA GLY A 323 4.72 -10.16 -7.55
C GLY A 323 3.52 -9.28 -7.87
N HIS A 324 2.56 -9.19 -6.96
CA HIS A 324 1.29 -8.47 -7.17
C HIS A 324 1.18 -7.19 -6.33
N VAL A 325 0.65 -6.16 -6.97
CA VAL A 325 0.37 -4.85 -6.38
C VAL A 325 -1.05 -4.47 -6.76
N PHE A 326 -1.85 -4.08 -5.78
CA PHE A 326 -3.23 -3.67 -5.99
C PHE A 326 -3.44 -2.19 -5.66
N ASP A 327 -4.09 -1.47 -6.57
CA ASP A 327 -4.41 -0.05 -6.42
C ASP A 327 -5.79 0.14 -5.76
N ILE A 328 -5.84 0.89 -4.66
CA ILE A 328 -7.07 1.24 -3.94
C ILE A 328 -7.43 2.73 -4.10
N LYS A 329 -6.87 3.42 -5.10
CA LYS A 329 -7.10 4.85 -5.33
C LYS A 329 -8.54 5.17 -5.75
N THR A 330 -9.26 4.20 -6.29
CA THR A 330 -10.63 4.33 -6.81
C THR A 330 -11.58 3.37 -6.10
N LEU A 331 -12.88 3.67 -6.11
CA LEU A 331 -13.89 2.79 -5.52
C LEU A 331 -13.90 1.38 -6.16
N PRO A 332 -13.87 1.21 -7.50
CA PRO A 332 -13.80 -0.12 -8.10
C PRO A 332 -12.54 -0.89 -7.69
N GLY A 333 -11.38 -0.23 -7.67
CA GLY A 333 -10.12 -0.85 -7.23
C GLY A 333 -10.19 -1.31 -5.78
N PHE A 334 -10.68 -0.45 -4.87
CA PHE A 334 -10.89 -0.82 -3.47
C PHE A 334 -11.83 -2.03 -3.32
N LEU A 335 -13.00 -2.01 -3.96
CA LEU A 335 -13.97 -3.11 -3.88
C LEU A 335 -13.42 -4.42 -4.44
N TYR A 336 -12.67 -4.36 -5.54
CA TYR A 336 -11.98 -5.53 -6.10
C TYR A 336 -11.03 -6.15 -5.07
N VAL A 337 -10.17 -5.32 -4.47
CA VAL A 337 -9.17 -5.75 -3.49
C VAL A 337 -9.81 -6.30 -2.22
N ASP A 338 -10.86 -5.64 -1.72
CA ASP A 338 -11.61 -6.10 -0.56
C ASP A 338 -12.18 -7.51 -0.77
N ASN A 339 -12.86 -7.73 -1.91
CA ASN A 339 -13.41 -9.03 -2.26
C ASN A 339 -12.30 -10.09 -2.49
N LEU A 340 -11.19 -9.70 -3.14
CA LEU A 340 -10.06 -10.61 -3.39
C LEU A 340 -9.43 -11.07 -2.07
N PHE A 341 -9.21 -10.15 -1.14
CA PHE A 341 -8.58 -10.48 0.14
C PHE A 341 -9.51 -11.29 1.04
N ASP A 342 -10.81 -11.02 1.01
CA ASP A 342 -11.81 -11.86 1.70
C ASP A 342 -11.86 -13.27 1.09
N PHE A 343 -11.86 -13.39 -0.24
CA PHE A 343 -11.77 -14.67 -0.94
C PHE A 343 -10.49 -15.43 -0.57
N TYR A 344 -9.34 -14.76 -0.61
CA TYR A 344 -8.06 -15.33 -0.21
C TYR A 344 -8.07 -15.83 1.24
N GLN A 345 -8.62 -15.05 2.18
CA GLN A 345 -8.73 -15.46 3.58
C GLN A 345 -9.65 -16.67 3.76
N LYS A 346 -10.79 -16.71 3.06
CA LYS A 346 -11.72 -17.85 3.08
C LYS A 346 -11.05 -19.11 2.55
N GLU A 347 -10.31 -19.00 1.46
CA GLU A 347 -9.63 -20.13 0.86
C GLU A 347 -8.49 -20.66 1.75
N LYS A 348 -7.70 -19.74 2.32
CA LYS A 348 -6.69 -20.09 3.32
C LYS A 348 -7.30 -20.85 4.51
N ARG A 349 -8.48 -20.44 4.98
CA ARG A 349 -9.22 -21.15 6.04
C ARG A 349 -9.74 -22.51 5.56
N ARG A 350 -10.23 -22.61 4.32
CA ARG A 350 -10.70 -23.88 3.73
C ARG A 350 -9.58 -24.91 3.71
N ILE A 351 -8.41 -24.56 3.17
CA ILE A 351 -7.25 -25.44 3.11
C ILE A 351 -6.77 -25.83 4.51
N ALA A 352 -6.68 -24.86 5.42
CA ALA A 352 -6.30 -25.12 6.80
C ALA A 352 -7.28 -26.07 7.53
N ASN A 353 -8.56 -26.05 7.17
CA ASN A 353 -9.56 -26.96 7.74
C ASN A 353 -9.55 -28.35 7.07
N THR A 354 -9.31 -28.43 5.75
CA THR A 354 -9.19 -29.72 5.03
C THR A 354 -7.99 -30.54 5.49
N HIS A 355 -6.89 -29.88 5.84
CA HIS A 355 -5.67 -30.53 6.33
C HIS A 355 -5.67 -30.83 7.83
N LYS A 356 -6.76 -30.50 8.55
CA LYS A 356 -7.04 -31.09 9.86
C LYS A 356 -7.55 -32.51 9.66
N VAL A 357 -6.66 -33.40 9.24
CA VAL A 357 -6.92 -34.85 9.30
C VAL A 357 -7.01 -35.24 10.78
N SER A 358 -7.98 -36.10 11.05
CA SER A 358 -8.43 -36.58 12.34
C SER A 358 -7.32 -36.94 13.33
N ASP A 359 -7.20 -36.15 14.40
CA ASP A 359 -6.98 -36.76 15.71
C ASP A 359 -8.30 -37.44 16.09
N THR A 360 -8.35 -38.75 15.89
CA THR A 360 -9.33 -39.61 16.55
C THR A 360 -9.01 -39.63 18.04
N ASP A 361 -9.35 -38.54 18.72
CA ASP A 361 -9.79 -38.48 20.11
C ASP A 361 -9.91 -37.01 20.54
N SER A 362 -11.07 -36.41 20.27
CA SER A 362 -11.74 -35.46 21.17
C SER A 362 -12.95 -34.87 20.47
N ALA A 363 -14.08 -35.54 20.65
CA ALA A 363 -15.39 -34.96 20.40
C ALA A 363 -15.56 -33.65 21.19
N LEU A 364 -15.72 -32.54 20.49
CA LEU A 364 -16.47 -31.36 20.95
C LEU A 364 -16.70 -30.41 19.76
N ASP A 365 -17.84 -30.65 19.14
CA ASP A 365 -18.77 -29.65 18.60
C ASP A 365 -18.26 -28.19 18.58
N LEU A 366 -17.85 -27.73 17.40
CA LEU A 366 -17.56 -26.31 17.12
C LEU A 366 -18.65 -25.74 16.20
N LYS A 367 -19.89 -25.84 16.65
CA LYS A 367 -20.92 -24.85 16.32
C LYS A 367 -20.64 -23.61 17.16
N THR A 368 -20.18 -22.52 16.55
CA THR A 368 -20.82 -21.19 16.67
C THR A 368 -20.07 -20.10 15.90
N MET A 369 -20.90 -19.23 15.31
CA MET A 369 -20.61 -17.94 14.73
C MET A 369 -19.84 -17.04 15.71
N TYR A 370 -18.72 -16.43 15.29
CA TYR A 370 -18.10 -15.34 16.05
C TYR A 370 -17.49 -14.23 15.15
N SER A 371 -17.64 -13.01 15.67
CA SER A 371 -17.38 -11.68 15.12
C SER A 371 -15.93 -11.44 14.65
N GLY A 372 -15.77 -10.63 13.59
CA GLY A 372 -14.48 -10.22 13.00
C GLY A 372 -13.47 -9.60 13.97
N ALA A 373 -13.90 -9.14 15.15
CA ALA A 373 -13.00 -8.63 16.20
C ALA A 373 -12.06 -9.72 16.77
N ASP A 374 -12.44 -10.99 16.74
CA ASP A 374 -11.61 -12.09 17.24
C ASP A 374 -10.57 -12.57 16.21
N VAL A 375 -10.78 -12.28 14.92
CA VAL A 375 -9.83 -12.56 13.84
C VAL A 375 -8.61 -11.63 13.95
N SER A 376 -8.85 -10.33 14.18
CA SER A 376 -7.78 -9.33 14.41
C SER A 376 -6.92 -9.68 15.63
N LYS A 377 -7.52 -10.18 16.71
CA LYS A 377 -6.77 -10.62 17.90
C LYS A 377 -5.94 -11.88 17.65
N ARG A 378 -6.45 -12.83 16.86
CA ARG A 378 -5.73 -14.08 16.57
C ARG A 378 -4.58 -13.91 15.60
N LEU A 379 -4.69 -13.04 14.59
CA LEU A 379 -3.58 -12.71 13.69
C LEU A 379 -2.39 -12.09 14.45
N MET A 380 -2.64 -11.32 15.51
CA MET A 380 -1.58 -10.75 16.34
C MET A 380 -1.02 -11.74 17.36
N HIS A 381 -1.86 -12.53 18.02
CA HIS A 381 -1.36 -13.56 18.94
C HIS A 381 -0.50 -14.62 18.23
N ILE A 382 -0.84 -14.97 16.98
CA ILE A 382 -0.01 -15.87 16.17
C ILE A 382 1.33 -15.22 15.81
N ALA A 383 1.38 -13.90 15.60
CA ALA A 383 2.63 -13.19 15.34
C ALA A 383 3.51 -13.06 16.59
N ASP A 384 2.91 -12.88 17.76
CA ASP A 384 3.62 -12.73 19.03
C ASP A 384 4.09 -14.09 19.59
N GLU A 385 3.27 -15.15 19.53
CA GLU A 385 3.65 -16.51 19.96
C GLU A 385 4.63 -17.19 18.99
N ALA A 386 4.66 -16.79 17.71
CA ALA A 386 5.61 -17.32 16.73
C ALA A 386 7.07 -16.94 17.02
N THR A 387 7.34 -16.03 17.96
CA THR A 387 8.72 -15.66 18.33
C THR A 387 9.33 -16.58 19.39
N ALA A 388 8.55 -17.45 20.05
CA ALA A 388 8.96 -18.10 21.28
C ALA A 388 9.27 -19.60 21.20
N ASP A 389 8.89 -20.33 20.14
CA ASP A 389 9.14 -21.78 20.10
C ASP A 389 9.60 -22.30 18.73
N ASN A 390 10.67 -23.10 18.78
CA ASN A 390 11.36 -23.71 17.66
C ASN A 390 10.64 -25.00 17.24
N ASP A 391 9.35 -24.89 16.95
CA ASP A 391 8.46 -26.04 16.79
C ASP A 391 8.16 -26.32 15.32
N VAL A 392 8.12 -27.61 14.99
CA VAL A 392 7.95 -28.23 13.66
C VAL A 392 6.70 -27.71 12.93
N ARG A 393 5.78 -27.05 13.66
CA ARG A 393 4.64 -26.27 13.14
C ARG A 393 5.03 -25.17 12.15
N ARG A 394 6.24 -24.57 12.22
CA ARG A 394 6.70 -23.61 11.21
C ARG A 394 6.82 -24.23 9.80
N GLN A 395 7.15 -25.51 9.69
CA GLN A 395 7.17 -26.21 8.39
C GLN A 395 5.77 -26.58 7.88
N PHE A 396 4.74 -26.52 8.72
CA PHE A 396 3.34 -26.81 8.34
C PHE A 396 2.44 -25.57 8.27
N VAL A 397 2.93 -24.40 8.71
CA VAL A 397 2.32 -23.08 8.45
C VAL A 397 2.76 -22.51 7.10
N ASP A 398 3.80 -23.08 6.48
CA ASP A 398 3.92 -23.20 5.02
C ASP A 398 2.89 -24.22 4.49
N ILE A 399 1.60 -23.97 4.78
CA ILE A 399 0.53 -24.56 3.98
C ILE A 399 0.87 -24.17 2.55
N GLY A 400 1.23 -25.17 1.72
CA GLY A 400 1.70 -25.01 0.34
C GLY A 400 1.08 -23.78 -0.29
N ALA A 401 1.94 -22.79 -0.53
CA ALA A 401 1.60 -21.44 -0.88
C ALA A 401 0.39 -21.43 -1.82
N LEU A 402 -0.75 -20.92 -1.33
CA LEU A 402 -1.83 -20.53 -2.22
C LEU A 402 -1.20 -19.66 -3.29
N ASP A 403 -1.11 -20.20 -4.50
CA ASP A 403 -0.56 -19.49 -5.61
C ASP A 403 -1.57 -18.40 -5.95
N LEU A 404 -1.18 -17.14 -5.72
CA LEU A 404 -2.07 -16.03 -5.99
C LEU A 404 -2.41 -15.98 -7.49
N ASP A 405 -1.50 -16.42 -8.36
CA ASP A 405 -1.76 -16.44 -9.80
C ASP A 405 -2.92 -17.39 -10.13
N GLU A 406 -2.93 -18.60 -9.57
CA GLU A 406 -4.03 -19.56 -9.74
C GLU A 406 -5.33 -19.03 -9.13
N MET A 407 -5.23 -18.46 -7.93
CA MET A 407 -6.37 -17.88 -7.20
C MET A 407 -7.00 -16.69 -7.91
N LEU A 408 -6.18 -15.85 -8.56
CA LEU A 408 -6.66 -14.68 -9.29
C LEU A 408 -7.50 -15.09 -10.49
N VAL A 409 -7.15 -16.18 -11.18
CA VAL A 409 -7.97 -16.71 -12.29
C VAL A 409 -9.35 -17.11 -11.77
N GLU A 410 -9.40 -17.96 -10.74
CA GLU A 410 -10.68 -18.43 -10.16
C GLU A 410 -11.50 -17.26 -9.58
N PHE A 411 -10.83 -16.31 -8.91
CA PHE A 411 -11.46 -15.14 -8.35
C PHE A 411 -12.06 -14.25 -9.44
N ASN A 412 -11.30 -13.94 -10.50
CA ASN A 412 -11.74 -13.04 -11.56
C ASN A 412 -12.96 -13.61 -12.29
N ASP A 413 -12.99 -14.91 -12.60
CA ASP A 413 -14.15 -15.57 -13.22
C ASP A 413 -15.43 -15.41 -12.36
N ARG A 414 -15.30 -15.56 -11.04
CA ARG A 414 -16.40 -15.39 -10.09
C ARG A 414 -16.79 -13.93 -9.93
N TYR A 415 -15.81 -13.04 -9.87
CA TYR A 415 -16.01 -11.61 -9.68
C TYR A 415 -16.71 -10.99 -10.89
N GLU A 416 -16.33 -11.35 -12.10
CA GLU A 416 -17.00 -10.94 -13.34
C GLU A 416 -18.45 -11.43 -13.38
N SER A 417 -18.67 -12.70 -13.02
CA SER A 417 -20.01 -13.28 -12.93
C SER A 417 -20.88 -12.53 -11.91
N PHE A 418 -20.32 -12.17 -10.75
CA PHE A 418 -20.99 -11.38 -9.72
C PHE A 418 -21.33 -9.97 -10.20
N LEU A 419 -20.39 -9.28 -10.85
CA LEU A 419 -20.62 -7.96 -11.44
C LEU A 419 -21.72 -8.00 -12.51
N ALA A 420 -21.68 -9.01 -13.39
CA ALA A 420 -22.70 -9.21 -14.42
C ALA A 420 -24.10 -9.44 -13.82
N ALA A 421 -24.19 -10.26 -12.76
CA ALA A 421 -25.44 -10.51 -12.05
C ALA A 421 -25.98 -9.25 -11.35
N ARG A 422 -25.10 -8.44 -10.75
CA ARG A 422 -25.49 -7.16 -10.12
C ARG A 422 -25.99 -6.15 -11.14
N LEU A 423 -25.35 -6.05 -12.30
CA LEU A 423 -25.79 -5.19 -13.40
C LEU A 423 -27.14 -5.64 -13.99
N GLN A 424 -27.42 -6.95 -14.00
CA GLN A 424 -28.75 -7.47 -14.38
C GLN A 424 -29.80 -7.15 -13.31
N GLY A 425 -29.49 -7.35 -12.02
CA GLY A 425 -30.39 -7.01 -10.91
C GLY A 425 -30.72 -5.52 -10.79
N GLU A 426 -29.78 -4.63 -11.14
CA GLU A 426 -30.04 -3.17 -11.21
C GLU A 426 -30.90 -2.76 -12.43
N ARG A 427 -30.89 -3.55 -13.52
CA ARG A 427 -31.78 -3.34 -14.68
C ARG A 427 -33.19 -3.88 -14.45
N ASP A 428 -33.33 -4.86 -13.56
CA ASP A 428 -34.60 -5.50 -13.22
C ASP A 428 -35.34 -4.82 -12.06
N ALA A 429 -34.84 -3.69 -11.55
CA ALA A 429 -35.59 -2.82 -10.65
C ALA A 429 -36.74 -2.14 -11.42
N VAL A 430 -37.83 -2.90 -11.63
CA VAL A 430 -39.03 -2.43 -12.33
C VAL A 430 -39.52 -1.15 -11.66
N LEU A 431 -39.59 -0.09 -12.46
CA LEU A 431 -40.15 1.19 -12.03
C LEU A 431 -41.54 0.93 -11.43
N PRO A 432 -41.86 1.39 -10.21
CA PRO A 432 -43.20 1.23 -9.67
C PRO A 432 -44.24 1.70 -10.67
N GLU A 433 -45.36 0.98 -10.84
CA GLU A 433 -46.34 1.24 -11.92
C GLU A 433 -46.75 2.72 -12.01
N ARG A 434 -46.90 3.41 -10.86
CA ARG A 434 -47.22 4.84 -10.77
C ARG A 434 -46.24 5.79 -11.47
N PHE A 435 -44.99 5.36 -11.66
CA PHE A 435 -43.96 6.09 -12.38
C PHE A 435 -43.74 5.53 -13.79
N ALA A 436 -44.07 4.26 -14.01
CA ALA A 436 -43.95 3.61 -15.31
C ALA A 436 -44.97 4.17 -16.31
N ASP A 437 -46.19 4.48 -15.85
CA ASP A 437 -47.26 5.06 -16.66
C ASP A 437 -47.93 6.24 -15.94
N ALA A 438 -47.70 7.45 -16.46
CA ALA A 438 -48.29 8.69 -15.94
C ALA A 438 -49.82 8.69 -15.99
N SER A 439 -50.45 7.91 -16.88
CA SER A 439 -51.92 7.84 -17.01
C SER A 439 -52.60 7.19 -15.80
N LEU A 440 -51.86 6.38 -15.03
CA LEU A 440 -52.35 5.78 -13.79
C LEU A 440 -52.51 6.82 -12.68
N THR A 441 -51.88 7.99 -12.80
CA THR A 441 -52.01 9.09 -11.85
C THR A 441 -53.23 9.94 -12.20
N LYS A 442 -54.27 9.89 -11.36
CA LYS A 442 -55.47 10.72 -11.54
C LYS A 442 -55.19 12.17 -11.14
N HIS A 443 -55.10 13.06 -12.13
CA HIS A 443 -54.95 14.49 -11.89
C HIS A 443 -56.32 15.20 -11.86
N ASN A 444 -56.76 15.58 -10.66
CA ASN A 444 -58.02 16.29 -10.46
C ASN A 444 -57.75 17.74 -10.04
N SER A 445 -57.34 18.58 -11.00
CA SER A 445 -57.13 20.01 -10.75
C SER A 445 -58.45 20.68 -10.35
N ARG A 446 -58.42 21.57 -9.35
CA ARG A 446 -59.57 22.38 -8.99
C ARG A 446 -59.78 23.48 -10.03
N PRO A 447 -60.90 23.49 -10.77
CA PRO A 447 -61.15 24.55 -11.73
C PRO A 447 -61.40 25.87 -10.98
N GLN A 448 -60.78 26.94 -11.46
CA GLN A 448 -61.09 28.29 -11.03
C GLN A 448 -61.74 29.07 -12.17
N HIS A 449 -62.55 30.05 -11.80
CA HIS A 449 -63.13 30.98 -12.76
C HIS A 449 -62.02 31.82 -13.41
N ALA A 450 -62.09 32.03 -14.72
CA ALA A 450 -61.02 32.70 -15.49
C ALA A 450 -60.69 34.13 -15.02
N VAL A 451 -61.64 34.79 -14.36
CA VAL A 451 -61.50 36.17 -13.83
C VAL A 451 -61.04 36.18 -12.37
N TYR A 452 -61.13 35.05 -11.66
CA TYR A 452 -60.79 34.92 -10.24
C TYR A 452 -59.71 33.85 -10.05
N THR A 453 -58.53 34.11 -10.59
CA THR A 453 -57.35 33.24 -10.46
C THR A 453 -56.45 33.71 -9.33
N THR A 454 -56.03 32.80 -8.47
CA THR A 454 -55.04 33.06 -7.41
C THR A 454 -53.70 32.43 -7.79
N GLU A 455 -52.57 33.07 -7.48
CA GLU A 455 -51.21 32.53 -7.73
C GLU A 455 -51.01 31.13 -7.09
N ASN A 456 -51.58 30.90 -5.91
CA ASN A 456 -51.54 29.60 -5.25
C ASN A 456 -52.21 28.46 -6.03
N ASN A 457 -53.13 28.78 -6.95
CA ASN A 457 -53.80 27.78 -7.79
C ASN A 457 -52.96 27.37 -9.01
N GLU A 458 -51.83 28.03 -9.27
CA GLU A 458 -50.88 27.57 -10.28
C GLU A 458 -50.21 26.26 -9.84
N TYR A 459 -49.98 26.07 -8.54
CA TYR A 459 -49.50 24.83 -7.96
C TYR A 459 -50.56 23.73 -8.09
N GLY A 460 -50.21 22.64 -8.78
CA GLY A 460 -51.13 21.52 -8.99
C GLY A 460 -52.20 21.74 -10.06
N ARG A 461 -52.08 22.79 -10.89
CA ARG A 461 -52.93 22.96 -12.08
C ARG A 461 -52.54 22.03 -13.21
N LYS A 462 -51.23 21.90 -13.47
CA LYS A 462 -50.67 21.03 -14.52
C LYS A 462 -50.59 19.58 -14.02
N GLY A 463 -51.11 18.66 -14.82
CA GLY A 463 -50.97 17.23 -14.55
C GLY A 463 -49.58 16.72 -14.95
N PRO A 464 -49.09 15.66 -14.31
CA PRO A 464 -47.79 15.09 -14.64
C PRO A 464 -47.84 14.40 -16.02
N SER A 465 -46.77 14.56 -16.78
CA SER A 465 -46.56 13.91 -18.08
C SER A 465 -45.51 12.80 -17.99
N GLN A 466 -45.51 11.86 -18.94
CA GLN A 466 -44.53 10.77 -18.96
C GLN A 466 -43.08 11.28 -19.03
N GLN A 467 -42.84 12.42 -19.68
CA GLN A 467 -41.52 13.05 -19.77
C GLN A 467 -41.02 13.60 -18.43
N GLU A 468 -41.92 13.83 -17.47
CA GLU A 468 -41.60 14.31 -16.13
C GLU A 468 -41.38 13.14 -15.14
N MET A 469 -41.64 11.89 -15.55
CA MET A 469 -41.41 10.71 -14.72
C MET A 469 -39.91 10.36 -14.65
N PRO A 470 -39.40 9.94 -13.49
CA PRO A 470 -38.00 9.57 -13.35
C PRO A 470 -37.70 8.27 -14.11
N MET A 471 -36.51 8.17 -14.71
CA MET A 471 -36.09 6.94 -15.41
C MET A 471 -35.77 5.79 -14.44
N GLN A 472 -35.47 6.10 -13.17
CA GLN A 472 -35.17 5.13 -12.11
C GLN A 472 -35.72 5.63 -10.77
N TRP A 473 -36.21 4.72 -9.92
CA TRP A 473 -36.75 5.06 -8.59
C TRP A 473 -36.17 4.15 -7.50
N HIS A 474 -35.43 4.76 -6.56
CA HIS A 474 -34.81 4.06 -5.43
C HIS A 474 -35.64 4.25 -4.16
N GLY A 475 -36.72 3.48 -4.02
CA GLY A 475 -37.54 3.50 -2.81
C GLY A 475 -36.94 2.66 -1.68
N ILE A 476 -36.80 3.23 -0.47
CA ILE A 476 -36.42 2.45 0.72
C ILE A 476 -37.66 1.71 1.23
N GLN A 477 -37.67 0.38 1.13
CA GLN A 477 -38.73 -0.44 1.72
C GLN A 477 -38.44 -0.65 3.21
N GLY A 478 -39.09 0.12 4.08
CA GLY A 478 -38.98 -0.02 5.54
C GLY A 478 -39.61 -1.31 6.12
N LEU A 479 -39.90 -2.33 5.30
CA LEU A 479 -40.59 -3.56 5.71
C LEU A 479 -39.86 -4.28 6.85
N PHE A 480 -38.53 -4.37 6.76
CA PHE A 480 -37.71 -4.95 7.82
C PHE A 480 -37.81 -4.12 9.12
N SER A 481 -37.68 -2.79 9.03
CA SER A 481 -37.75 -1.89 10.18
C SER A 481 -39.15 -1.83 10.82
N GLN A 482 -40.20 -2.07 10.04
CA GLN A 482 -41.60 -2.11 10.52
C GLN A 482 -41.95 -3.41 11.25
N GLN A 483 -41.17 -4.48 11.05
CA GLN A 483 -41.36 -5.75 11.76
C GLN A 483 -40.86 -5.69 13.20
N PHE A 484 -40.08 -4.67 13.57
CA PHE A 484 -39.70 -4.48 14.98
C PHE A 484 -40.93 -4.02 15.77
N PRO A 485 -41.30 -4.75 16.85
CA PRO A 485 -42.46 -4.39 17.65
C PRO A 485 -42.29 -2.99 18.25
N MET A 486 -43.26 -2.11 18.00
CA MET A 486 -43.37 -0.79 18.64
C MET A 486 -44.51 -0.82 19.65
N ARG A 487 -44.28 -0.28 20.84
CA ARG A 487 -45.34 0.01 21.83
C ARG A 487 -45.49 1.53 21.92
N GLU A 488 -46.69 2.04 21.63
CA GLU A 488 -47.04 3.48 21.76
C GLU A 488 -46.09 4.46 21.06
N GLY A 489 -45.66 4.15 19.82
CA GLY A 489 -44.91 5.09 18.99
C GLY A 489 -43.48 5.37 19.44
N ARG A 490 -42.91 4.56 20.33
CA ARG A 490 -41.49 4.57 20.69
C ARG A 490 -40.82 3.26 20.29
N ILE A 491 -39.59 3.34 19.81
CA ILE A 491 -38.71 2.18 19.60
C ILE A 491 -38.67 1.43 20.94
N GLN A 492 -39.13 0.17 20.93
CA GLN A 492 -39.11 -0.65 22.12
C GLN A 492 -37.64 -0.80 22.55
N MET A 493 -37.28 -0.22 23.71
CA MET A 493 -36.01 -0.56 24.33
C MET A 493 -36.06 -2.05 24.62
N PHE A 494 -35.16 -2.83 24.02
CA PHE A 494 -35.03 -4.24 24.30
C PHE A 494 -34.81 -4.42 25.81
N SER A 495 -35.84 -4.87 26.53
CA SER A 495 -35.71 -5.22 27.95
C SER A 495 -35.29 -6.67 28.06
N ASN A 496 -34.10 -6.92 28.60
CA ASN A 496 -33.68 -8.28 28.89
C ASN A 496 -34.31 -8.74 30.22
N THR A 497 -35.37 -9.53 30.16
CA THR A 497 -35.99 -10.20 31.32
C THR A 497 -35.53 -11.65 31.48
N GLY A 498 -34.49 -12.07 30.75
CA GLY A 498 -33.94 -13.41 30.84
C GLY A 498 -33.18 -13.60 32.16
N PHE A 499 -33.42 -14.74 32.83
CA PHE A 499 -32.52 -15.19 33.89
C PHE A 499 -31.20 -15.66 33.27
N VAL A 500 -30.09 -15.37 33.94
CA VAL A 500 -28.79 -15.95 33.56
C VAL A 500 -28.84 -17.43 33.92
N SER A 501 -29.08 -18.29 32.93
CA SER A 501 -29.11 -19.75 33.08
C SER A 501 -27.82 -20.41 32.58
N ASN A 502 -26.73 -19.64 32.50
CA ASN A 502 -25.45 -20.19 32.09
C ASN A 502 -24.93 -21.12 33.19
N THR A 503 -24.82 -22.41 32.87
CA THR A 503 -24.03 -23.33 33.68
C THR A 503 -22.59 -22.83 33.72
N THR A 504 -22.04 -22.64 34.91
CA THR A 504 -20.64 -22.23 35.05
C THR A 504 -19.77 -23.40 34.64
N THR A 505 -19.12 -23.30 33.49
CA THR A 505 -18.19 -24.32 33.02
C THR A 505 -16.76 -23.89 33.30
N SER A 506 -16.02 -24.75 34.00
CA SER A 506 -14.62 -24.54 34.33
C SER A 506 -13.77 -24.71 33.07
N LYS A 507 -12.99 -23.68 32.73
CA LYS A 507 -12.00 -23.76 31.64
C LYS A 507 -10.79 -24.65 31.95
N VAL A 508 -10.66 -25.10 33.21
CA VAL A 508 -9.47 -25.82 33.70
C VAL A 508 -9.77 -27.30 33.88
N HIS A 509 -10.98 -27.64 34.35
CA HIS A 509 -11.32 -29.01 34.71
C HIS A 509 -12.80 -29.30 34.47
N ARG A 510 -13.08 -30.00 33.36
CA ARG A 510 -14.42 -30.42 32.93
C ARG A 510 -15.17 -31.30 33.94
N LYS A 511 -14.45 -31.96 34.87
CA LYS A 511 -15.03 -32.78 35.94
C LYS A 511 -15.78 -31.98 37.02
N PHE A 512 -15.60 -30.66 37.09
CA PHE A 512 -16.36 -29.81 38.02
C PHE A 512 -17.68 -29.30 37.43
N ASP A 513 -17.97 -29.60 36.17
CA ASP A 513 -19.17 -29.13 35.46
C ASP A 513 -20.37 -30.10 35.61
N GLU A 514 -20.19 -31.23 36.33
CA GLU A 514 -21.17 -32.32 36.49
C GLU A 514 -22.04 -32.23 37.78
N TYR A 515 -22.07 -31.08 38.48
CA TYR A 515 -22.87 -30.88 39.70
C TYR A 515 -24.02 -29.89 39.52
#